data_AF-A0A0L6V4B4-F1
#
_entry.id   AF-A0A0L6V4B4-F1
#
_cell.length_a   1.000
_cell.length_b   1.000
_cell.length_c   1.000
_cell.angle_alpha   90.00
_cell.angle_beta   90.00
_cell.angle_gamma   90.00
#
_symmetry.space_group_name_H-M   'P 1'
#
loop_
_entity.id
_entity.type
_entity.pdbx_description
1 polymer ?
#
loop_
_entity_poly.entity_id
_entity_poly.type
_entity_poly.pdbx_seq_one_letter_code
_entity_poly.pdbx_strand_id
1 'polypeptide(L)'
;MTRTRMEMQGPMTGFLGYSMIPFDNHHTCILIEYHHIHHWTFFKQSTMVELLGMGFAPGPARLLIDGMPLFEHVLRTTPEDPSFGDL
;
A
#
# COMPACT_ATOMS: atom_id res chain seq x y z
N MET A 1 17.47 19.44 -7.40
CA MET A 1 17.65 17.99 -7.18
C MET A 1 16.33 17.44 -6.65
N THR A 2 15.53 16.87 -7.54
CA THR A 2 14.19 16.35 -7.27
C THR A 2 14.35 15.15 -6.34
N ARG A 3 13.79 15.19 -5.12
CA ARG A 3 13.68 14.01 -4.27
C ARG A 3 13.06 12.90 -5.12
N THR A 4 13.84 11.91 -5.53
CA THR A 4 13.32 10.85 -6.38
C THR A 4 12.35 10.07 -5.53
N ARG A 5 11.08 10.22 -5.90
CA ARG A 5 9.84 9.50 -5.59
C ARG A 5 9.93 7.97 -5.39
N MET A 6 11.13 7.38 -5.39
CA MET A 6 11.35 5.94 -5.51
C MET A 6 11.26 5.16 -4.19
N GLU A 7 11.24 5.78 -3.02
CA GLU A 7 11.26 5.02 -1.76
C GLU A 7 10.37 5.65 -0.69
N MET A 8 9.05 5.58 -0.88
CA MET A 8 8.15 5.53 0.28
C MET A 8 8.25 4.10 0.83
N GLN A 9 9.26 3.83 1.68
CA GLN A 9 9.76 2.50 2.11
C GLN A 9 8.80 1.69 3.00
N GLY A 10 7.51 1.65 2.67
CA GLY A 10 6.55 0.79 3.35
C GLY A 10 6.41 -0.56 2.63
N PRO A 11 6.49 -1.72 3.34
CA PRO A 11 6.15 -2.99 2.72
C PRO A 11 4.66 -3.04 2.38
N MET A 12 4.28 -3.84 1.36
CA MET A 12 2.87 -4.09 1.02
C MET A 12 2.06 -4.52 2.26
N THR A 13 2.64 -5.36 3.10
CA THR A 13 2.01 -5.83 4.34
C THR A 13 1.70 -4.70 5.32
N GLY A 14 2.61 -3.71 5.44
CA GLY A 14 2.37 -2.51 6.22
C GLY A 14 1.18 -1.72 5.68
N PHE A 15 1.17 -1.49 4.36
CA PHE A 15 0.06 -0.80 3.70
C PHE A 15 -1.29 -1.49 3.91
N LEU A 16 -1.36 -2.81 3.75
CA LEU A 16 -2.61 -3.57 3.96
C LEU A 16 -3.11 -3.46 5.40
N GLY A 17 -2.19 -3.53 6.38
CA GLY A 17 -2.52 -3.31 7.79
C GLY A 17 -3.12 -1.92 8.05
N TYR A 18 -2.51 -0.86 7.50
CA TYR A 18 -3.06 0.51 7.59
C TYR A 18 -4.37 0.70 6.84
N SER A 19 -4.61 -0.08 5.80
CA SER A 19 -5.87 -0.08 5.04
C SER A 19 -6.97 -0.90 5.72
N MET A 20 -6.75 -1.39 6.95
CA MET A 20 -7.69 -2.27 7.65
C MET A 20 -8.04 -3.54 6.87
N ILE A 21 -7.12 -4.01 6.01
CA ILE A 21 -7.25 -5.27 5.30
C ILE A 21 -6.51 -6.32 6.12
N PRO A 22 -7.23 -7.25 6.79
CA PRO A 22 -6.57 -8.24 7.61
C PRO A 22 -5.81 -9.23 6.72
N PHE A 23 -4.70 -9.75 7.24
CA PHE A 23 -3.79 -10.63 6.49
C PHE A 23 -4.43 -11.97 6.08
N ASP A 24 -5.50 -12.38 6.76
CA ASP A 24 -6.32 -13.54 6.45
C ASP A 24 -7.40 -13.27 5.38
N ASN A 25 -7.42 -12.07 4.80
CA ASN A 25 -8.22 -11.77 3.62
C ASN A 25 -7.57 -12.42 2.39
N HIS A 26 -7.67 -13.76 2.35
CA HIS A 26 -7.06 -14.62 1.34
C HIS A 26 -7.42 -14.17 -0.07
N HIS A 27 -8.67 -13.76 -0.31
CA HIS A 27 -9.12 -13.31 -1.64
C HIS A 27 -8.35 -12.07 -2.11
N THR A 28 -8.19 -11.07 -1.24
CA THR A 28 -7.45 -9.84 -1.57
C THR A 28 -5.96 -10.15 -1.80
N CYS A 29 -5.35 -10.98 -0.94
CA CYS A 29 -3.95 -11.39 -1.09
C CYS A 29 -3.71 -12.18 -2.38
N ILE A 30 -4.59 -13.14 -2.70
CA ILE A 30 -4.52 -13.93 -3.95
C ILE A 30 -4.62 -13.02 -5.16
N LEU A 31 -5.51 -12.01 -5.16
CA LEU A 31 -5.61 -11.08 -6.28
C LEU A 31 -4.37 -10.21 -6.44
N ILE A 32 -3.76 -9.76 -5.34
CA ILE A 32 -2.49 -9.02 -5.37
C ILE A 32 -1.39 -9.86 -6.00
N GLU A 33 -1.29 -11.14 -5.63
CA GLU A 33 -0.31 -12.07 -6.20
C GLU A 33 -0.61 -12.40 -7.68
N TYR A 34 -1.85 -12.73 -8.00
CA TYR A 34 -2.33 -13.08 -9.34
C TYR A 34 -2.09 -11.95 -10.36
N HIS A 35 -2.31 -10.70 -9.95
CA HIS A 35 -2.08 -9.52 -10.80
C HIS A 35 -0.63 -9.00 -10.74
N HIS A 36 0.28 -9.71 -10.06
CA HIS A 36 1.68 -9.33 -9.91
C HIS A 36 1.88 -7.90 -9.36
N ILE A 37 1.05 -7.50 -8.39
CA ILE A 37 1.14 -6.18 -7.78
C ILE A 37 2.29 -6.19 -6.76
N HIS A 38 3.48 -5.84 -7.22
CA HIS A 38 4.70 -5.88 -6.40
C HIS A 38 4.80 -4.80 -5.32
N HIS A 39 4.13 -3.66 -5.51
CA HIS A 39 4.26 -2.52 -4.60
C HIS A 39 2.92 -1.80 -4.41
N TRP A 40 2.65 -1.36 -3.18
CA TRP A 40 1.38 -0.72 -2.79
C TRP A 40 1.09 0.57 -3.57
N THR A 41 2.12 1.23 -4.11
CA THR A 41 1.94 2.44 -4.93
C THR A 41 1.13 2.20 -6.20
N PHE A 42 0.93 0.94 -6.61
CA PHE A 42 -0.03 0.60 -7.66
C PHE A 42 -1.41 1.22 -7.36
N PHE A 43 -1.88 1.08 -6.12
CA PHE A 43 -3.19 1.56 -5.68
C PHE A 43 -3.33 3.09 -5.70
N LYS A 44 -2.22 3.83 -5.75
CA LYS A 44 -2.23 5.30 -5.89
C LYS A 44 -2.79 5.77 -7.23
N GLN A 45 -2.63 4.97 -8.28
CA GLN A 45 -3.11 5.28 -9.62
C GLN A 45 -4.37 4.51 -9.99
N SER A 46 -4.78 3.55 -9.16
CA SER A 46 -5.97 2.74 -9.40
C SER A 46 -7.24 3.51 -9.08
N THR A 47 -8.26 3.26 -9.90
CA THR A 47 -9.64 3.68 -9.68
C THR A 47 -10.46 2.54 -9.12
N MET A 48 -11.61 2.87 -8.51
CA MET A 48 -12.56 1.87 -8.03
C MET A 48 -12.99 0.91 -9.16
N VAL A 49 -13.20 1.45 -10.36
CA VAL A 49 -13.65 0.66 -11.53
C VAL A 49 -12.58 -0.35 -11.95
N GLU A 50 -11.31 0.05 -11.97
CA GLU A 50 -10.20 -0.86 -12.30
C GLU A 50 -10.06 -1.98 -11.27
N LEU A 51 -10.12 -1.64 -9.97
CA LEU A 51 -10.03 -2.66 -8.91
C LEU A 51 -11.18 -3.67 -8.97
N LEU A 52 -12.41 -3.20 -9.24
CA LEU A 52 -13.54 -4.10 -9.45
C LEU A 52 -13.37 -4.96 -10.71
N GLY A 53 -12.85 -4.38 -11.80
CA GLY A 53 -12.54 -5.11 -13.04
C GLY A 53 -11.45 -6.17 -12.87
N MET A 54 -10.53 -5.96 -11.92
CA MET A 54 -9.51 -6.92 -11.51
C MET A 54 -10.05 -8.02 -10.57
N GLY A 55 -11.32 -7.93 -10.14
CA GLY A 55 -11.97 -8.93 -9.30
C GLY A 55 -11.89 -8.67 -7.80
N PHE A 56 -11.34 -7.51 -7.37
CA PHE A 56 -11.43 -7.12 -5.96
C PHE A 56 -12.89 -6.89 -5.58
N ALA A 57 -13.28 -7.35 -4.39
CA ALA A 57 -14.61 -7.07 -3.87
C ALA A 57 -14.76 -5.56 -3.52
N PRO A 58 -15.98 -4.99 -3.57
CA PRO A 58 -16.19 -3.56 -3.31
C PRO A 58 -15.65 -3.06 -1.97
N GLY A 59 -15.74 -3.86 -0.90
CA GLY A 59 -15.20 -3.50 0.42
C GLY A 59 -13.68 -3.31 0.40
N PRO A 60 -12.88 -4.36 0.10
CA PRO A 60 -11.44 -4.25 -0.04
C PRO A 60 -10.98 -3.19 -1.05
N ALA A 61 -11.64 -3.06 -2.20
CA ALA A 61 -11.30 -2.04 -3.18
C ALA A 61 -11.42 -0.62 -2.61
N ARG A 62 -12.47 -0.34 -1.82
CA ARG A 62 -12.63 0.94 -1.13
C ARG A 62 -11.52 1.16 -0.10
N LEU A 63 -11.25 0.15 0.72
CA LEU A 63 -10.21 0.21 1.76
C LEU A 63 -8.81 0.45 1.20
N LEU A 64 -8.46 -0.18 0.07
CA LEU A 64 -7.18 0.04 -0.62
C LEU A 64 -7.02 1.50 -1.07
N ILE A 65 -8.09 2.10 -1.59
CA ILE A 65 -8.08 3.51 -2.03
C ILE A 65 -8.00 4.45 -0.82
N ASP A 66 -8.84 4.23 0.18
CA ASP A 66 -8.98 5.11 1.34
C ASP A 66 -7.76 5.02 2.29
N GLY A 67 -7.08 3.87 2.32
CA GLY A 67 -5.85 3.65 3.10
C GLY A 67 -4.63 4.40 2.55
N MET A 68 -4.67 4.87 1.30
CA MET A 68 -3.52 5.56 0.69
C MET A 68 -3.09 6.86 1.36
N PRO A 69 -3.96 7.86 1.55
CA PRO A 69 -3.56 9.09 2.24
C PRO A 69 -3.05 8.82 3.66
N LEU A 70 -3.60 7.81 4.35
CA LEU A 70 -3.18 7.43 5.70
C LEU A 70 -1.77 6.85 5.70
N PHE A 71 -1.50 5.88 4.83
CA PHE A 71 -0.19 5.24 4.78
C PHE A 71 0.90 6.20 4.32
N GLU A 72 0.60 7.06 3.34
CA GLU A 72 1.54 8.11 2.95
C GLU A 72 1.81 9.12 4.08
N HIS A 73 0.80 9.45 4.89
CA HIS A 73 0.99 10.33 6.04
C HIS A 73 1.95 9.67 7.05
N VAL A 74 1.70 8.40 7.39
CA VAL A 74 2.54 7.62 8.30
C VAL A 74 3.99 7.63 7.83
N LEU A 75 4.25 7.27 6.56
CA LEU A 75 5.60 7.21 6.01
C LEU A 75 6.32 8.56 5.99
N ARG A 76 5.59 9.67 5.91
CA ARG A 76 6.17 11.03 5.99
C ARG A 76 6.48 11.48 7.42
N THR A 77 5.79 10.90 8.40
CA THR A 77 5.87 11.30 9.81
C THR A 77 6.71 10.36 10.67
N THR A 78 7.01 9.15 10.19
CA THR A 78 7.97 8.26 10.84
C THR A 78 9.36 8.94 10.84
N PRO A 79 9.94 9.21 12.03
CA PRO A 79 11.30 9.70 12.12
C PRO A 79 12.22 8.64 11.51
N GLU A 80 13.14 9.05 10.64
CA GLU A 80 14.21 8.15 10.20
C GLU A 80 15.02 7.77 11.43
N ASP A 81 15.10 6.48 11.72
CA ASP A 81 15.74 5.95 12.91
C ASP A 81 17.20 6.43 12.96
N PRO A 82 17.62 7.30 13.91
CA PRO A 82 18.98 7.86 13.92
C PRO A 82 20.05 6.83 14.32
N SER A 83 19.71 5.55 14.46
CA SER A 83 20.60 4.49 14.97
C SER A 83 21.60 3.93 13.95
N PHE A 84 21.56 4.33 12.67
CA PHE A 84 22.53 3.88 11.66
C PHE A 84 23.45 5.03 11.21
N GLY A 85 23.93 5.82 12.18
CA GLY A 85 24.79 6.97 11.95
C GLY A 85 26.12 6.98 12.69
N ASP A 86 26.38 6.01 13.58
CA ASP A 86 27.62 5.96 14.37
C ASP A 86 28.03 4.51 14.68
N LEU A 87 28.76 3.87 13.77
CA LEU A 87 29.74 2.80 14.06
C LEU A 87 30.88 2.83 13.03
#